data_AF-A0A524II41-F1
#
_entry.id   AF-A0A524II41-F1
#
_cell.length_a   1.000
_cell.length_b   1.000
_cell.length_c   1.000
_cell.angle_alpha   90.00
_cell.angle_beta   90.00
_cell.angle_gamma   90.00
#
_symmetry.space_group_name_H-M   'P 1'
#
loop_
_entity.id
_entity.type
_entity.pdbx_description
1 polymer ?
#
loop_
_entity_poly.entity_id
_entity_poly.type
_entity_poly.pdbx_seq_one_letter_code
_entity_poly.pdbx_strand_id
1 'polypeptide(L)'
;MKRVARGDMGRTLLKVFAIGLTASLFLYGCVGDERSAKGKKLYNHYCSHCHGESGQQGEGFNWDRMPDPRPKNLASNAEMSTFSDKEIFDTVYREMRDTSDPKVLDDDHYFAVSTMPTFKYTLSEEEIWSIVGYVRTLHGMSLTYDWMGRKKELEEVFQVVQQEMESAKGAYEAATGKVEAAQAAYEETLTDAQLENYEPKEVTVPEEAVFLTVNEKFEKAKALVENFSKRPKKTRIERPDLTISDTKRGVQVERGKTLYRNTYGCNGCHSLNDEGGLVGPALDRAGFRLNPTWIYQWIRNPQAMKKHTRMPNLGASDADARALTYYLGTLRAPKPEGPVPIAE
;
A
#
# COMPACT_ATOMS: atom_id res chain seq x y z
N MET A 1 35.87 -65.06 -19.07
CA MET A 1 37.13 -65.84 -18.88
C MET A 1 38.24 -64.89 -18.45
N LYS A 2 38.93 -65.24 -17.34
CA LYS A 2 40.34 -64.95 -16.96
C LYS A 2 40.84 -63.48 -17.00
N ARG A 3 41.06 -62.82 -15.85
CA ARG A 3 42.13 -62.93 -14.80
C ARG A 3 43.34 -62.01 -15.09
N VAL A 4 43.61 -61.00 -14.22
CA VAL A 4 44.73 -60.92 -13.21
C VAL A 4 46.05 -60.43 -13.86
N ALA A 5 46.91 -59.51 -13.35
CA ALA A 5 47.44 -59.21 -12.01
C ALA A 5 48.17 -57.81 -12.06
N ARG A 6 48.16 -56.99 -10.99
CA ARG A 6 49.14 -56.83 -9.88
C ARG A 6 50.37 -55.92 -10.12
N GLY A 7 50.56 -55.04 -9.13
CA GLY A 7 51.84 -54.60 -8.57
C GLY A 7 51.81 -53.11 -8.22
N ASP A 8 52.36 -52.59 -7.12
CA ASP A 8 52.73 -53.09 -5.80
C ASP A 8 52.91 -51.84 -4.91
N MET A 9 52.93 -52.08 -3.61
CA MET A 9 53.04 -51.21 -2.45
C MET A 9 54.03 -50.03 -2.51
N GLY A 10 53.58 -48.91 -1.92
CA GLY A 10 54.44 -47.89 -1.31
C GLY A 10 53.77 -47.32 -0.07
N ARG A 11 54.07 -47.90 1.10
CA ARG A 11 53.67 -47.40 2.44
C ARG A 11 54.24 -46.01 2.69
N THR A 12 53.43 -45.08 3.21
CA THR A 12 53.87 -44.22 4.34
C THR A 12 52.65 -43.79 5.16
N LEU A 13 52.66 -44.15 6.44
CA LEU A 13 51.75 -43.69 7.48
C LEU A 13 51.93 -42.19 7.73
N LEU A 14 50.83 -41.42 7.88
CA LEU A 14 50.77 -40.38 8.92
C LEU A 14 49.33 -39.93 9.25
N LYS A 15 48.91 -40.30 10.47
CA LYS A 15 48.04 -39.59 11.43
C LYS A 15 46.56 -39.33 11.10
N VAL A 16 45.73 -40.17 11.72
CA VAL A 16 44.39 -39.83 12.23
C VAL A 16 44.53 -38.79 13.36
N PHE A 17 43.74 -37.70 13.31
CA PHE A 17 42.96 -37.08 14.41
C PHE A 17 42.62 -35.63 14.07
N ALA A 18 41.37 -35.37 13.66
CA ALA A 18 40.64 -34.13 13.94
C ALA A 18 39.15 -34.39 13.67
N ILE A 19 38.48 -34.99 14.65
CA ILE A 19 37.03 -35.06 14.71
C ILE A 19 36.51 -33.68 15.13
N GLY A 20 35.58 -33.16 14.33
CA GLY A 20 34.37 -32.48 14.82
C GLY A 20 34.55 -31.11 15.48
N LEU A 21 34.44 -30.05 14.68
CA LEU A 21 33.64 -28.87 14.98
C LEU A 21 33.68 -27.97 13.74
N THR A 22 32.53 -27.74 13.08
CA THR A 22 32.19 -26.60 12.20
C THR A 22 31.15 -27.00 11.15
N ALA A 23 29.95 -27.34 11.60
CA ALA A 23 28.79 -27.44 10.71
C ALA A 23 27.54 -26.87 11.39
N SER A 24 27.60 -25.62 11.82
CA SER A 24 26.44 -24.94 12.42
C SER A 24 26.32 -23.44 12.10
N LEU A 25 27.00 -22.91 11.06
CA LEU A 25 27.02 -21.46 10.81
C LEU A 25 26.54 -20.98 9.42
N PHE A 26 25.94 -21.83 8.58
CA PHE A 26 25.58 -21.43 7.20
C PHE A 26 24.09 -21.53 6.82
N LEU A 27 23.16 -21.41 7.78
CA LEU A 27 21.73 -21.31 7.46
C LEU A 27 21.08 -19.97 7.82
N TYR A 28 21.79 -19.04 8.46
CA TYR A 28 21.25 -17.69 8.74
C TYR A 28 21.62 -16.63 7.68
N GLY A 29 22.63 -16.87 6.84
CA GLY A 29 23.14 -15.88 5.88
C GLY A 29 22.26 -15.67 4.63
N CYS A 30 21.63 -16.71 4.10
CA CYS A 30 20.91 -16.61 2.82
C CYS A 30 19.61 -15.81 2.90
N VAL A 31 19.00 -15.73 4.08
CA VAL A 31 17.70 -15.05 4.26
C VAL A 31 17.88 -13.53 4.41
N GLY A 32 19.03 -13.07 4.93
CA GLY A 32 19.35 -11.65 5.05
C GLY A 32 19.58 -10.96 3.70
N ASP A 33 20.31 -11.63 2.80
CA ASP A 33 20.68 -11.08 1.49
C ASP A 33 19.48 -10.89 0.55
N GLU A 34 18.54 -11.85 0.50
CA GLU A 34 17.36 -11.75 -0.36
C GLU A 34 16.37 -10.67 0.12
N ARG A 35 16.20 -10.52 1.44
CA ARG A 35 15.36 -9.48 2.06
C ARG A 35 15.92 -8.09 1.80
N SER A 36 17.23 -7.93 2.00
CA SER A 36 17.93 -6.68 1.70
C SER A 36 17.84 -6.33 0.20
N ALA A 37 17.92 -7.33 -0.69
CA ALA A 37 17.77 -7.12 -2.13
C ALA A 37 16.36 -6.65 -2.54
N LYS A 38 15.29 -7.24 -1.99
CA LYS A 38 13.91 -6.79 -2.24
C LYS A 38 13.70 -5.36 -1.74
N GLY A 39 14.14 -5.06 -0.52
CA GLY A 39 14.09 -3.73 0.07
C GLY A 39 14.82 -2.68 -0.77
N LYS A 40 16.07 -2.96 -1.15
CA LYS A 40 16.89 -2.10 -2.02
C LYS A 40 16.21 -1.81 -3.36
N LYS A 41 15.66 -2.83 -4.01
CA LYS A 41 14.97 -2.67 -5.30
C LYS A 41 13.76 -1.73 -5.18
N LEU A 42 12.97 -1.88 -4.11
CA LEU A 42 11.81 -1.02 -3.87
C LEU A 42 12.23 0.40 -3.51
N TYR A 43 13.24 0.56 -2.65
CA TYR A 43 13.81 1.85 -2.30
C TYR A 43 14.33 2.61 -3.52
N ASN A 44 15.09 1.96 -4.40
CA ASN A 44 15.57 2.58 -5.64
C ASN A 44 14.44 2.96 -6.61
N HIS A 45 13.30 2.27 -6.53
CA HIS A 45 12.16 2.58 -7.38
C HIS A 45 11.32 3.75 -6.85
N TYR A 46 11.16 3.87 -5.54
CA TYR A 46 10.20 4.80 -4.95
C TYR A 46 10.82 5.92 -4.11
N CYS A 47 12.00 5.71 -3.52
CA CYS A 47 12.55 6.57 -2.48
C CYS A 47 13.82 7.33 -2.94
N SER A 48 14.68 6.69 -3.73
CA SER A 48 16.01 7.24 -4.06
C SER A 48 15.99 8.55 -4.85
N HIS A 49 14.89 8.88 -5.54
CA HIS A 49 14.80 10.14 -6.29
C HIS A 49 14.75 11.35 -5.35
N CYS A 50 14.33 11.16 -4.09
CA CYS A 50 14.30 12.21 -3.08
C CYS A 50 15.39 12.00 -2.01
N HIS A 51 15.61 10.75 -1.58
CA HIS A 51 16.55 10.42 -0.50
C HIS A 51 17.96 10.04 -0.96
N GLY A 52 18.22 9.97 -2.27
CA GLY A 52 19.49 9.46 -2.81
C GLY A 52 19.59 7.94 -2.77
N GLU A 53 20.55 7.39 -3.51
CA GLU A 53 20.80 5.95 -3.49
C GLU A 53 21.47 5.50 -2.19
N SER A 54 22.33 6.33 -1.60
CA SER A 54 22.98 6.01 -0.32
C SER A 54 22.19 6.47 0.90
N GLY A 55 21.12 7.25 0.71
CA GLY A 55 20.34 7.84 1.80
C GLY A 55 20.90 9.17 2.31
N GLN A 56 22.03 9.64 1.76
CA GLN A 56 22.61 10.93 2.12
C GLN A 56 21.80 12.10 1.57
N GLN A 57 21.73 13.18 2.34
CA GLN A 57 21.14 14.43 1.87
C GLN A 57 21.92 14.99 0.69
N GLY A 58 21.20 15.62 -0.24
CA GLY A 58 21.80 16.20 -1.45
C GLY A 58 21.92 15.24 -2.63
N GLU A 59 21.77 13.92 -2.44
CA GLU A 59 21.98 12.96 -3.52
C GLU A 59 20.75 12.72 -4.41
N GLY A 60 19.54 12.91 -3.87
CA GLY A 60 18.32 12.65 -4.62
C GLY A 60 18.22 13.57 -5.83
N PHE A 61 17.89 13.02 -7.00
CA PHE A 61 17.65 13.80 -8.23
C PHE A 61 16.70 15.00 -8.04
N ASN A 62 15.73 14.86 -7.14
CA ASN A 62 14.73 15.88 -6.85
C ASN A 62 15.16 16.89 -5.77
N TRP A 63 16.32 16.70 -5.14
CA TRP A 63 16.72 17.38 -3.90
C TRP A 63 16.64 18.91 -3.99
N ASP A 64 17.19 19.50 -5.04
CA ASP A 64 17.26 20.96 -5.21
C ASP A 64 15.89 21.60 -5.47
N ARG A 65 14.87 20.79 -5.75
CA ARG A 65 13.48 21.22 -6.00
C ARG A 65 12.56 20.95 -4.81
N MET A 66 13.05 20.32 -3.75
CA MET A 66 12.24 20.02 -2.58
C MET A 66 12.09 21.24 -1.67
N PRO A 67 10.86 21.59 -1.26
CA PRO A 67 10.65 22.61 -0.24
C PRO A 67 11.08 22.10 1.14
N ASP A 68 11.28 23.03 2.08
CA ASP A 68 11.48 22.68 3.48
C ASP A 68 10.17 22.18 4.12
N PRO A 69 10.24 21.19 5.04
CA PRO A 69 11.45 20.44 5.38
C PRO A 69 11.83 19.44 4.28
N ARG A 70 13.11 19.45 3.90
CA ARG A 70 13.66 18.54 2.89
C ARG A 70 13.71 17.09 3.38
N PRO A 71 13.87 16.11 2.45
CA PRO A 71 14.06 14.71 2.82
C PRO A 71 15.15 14.52 3.89
N LYS A 72 14.86 13.69 4.89
CA LYS A 72 15.80 13.38 5.98
C LYS A 72 17.00 12.59 5.46
N ASN A 73 18.16 12.77 6.12
CA ASN A 73 19.35 11.95 5.89
C ASN A 73 19.15 10.54 6.45
N LEU A 74 18.82 9.58 5.59
CA LEU A 74 18.58 8.19 5.98
C LEU A 74 19.88 7.43 6.31
N ALA A 75 21.03 7.97 5.92
CA ALA A 75 22.35 7.44 6.27
C ALA A 75 22.89 7.96 7.61
N SER A 76 22.23 8.97 8.21
CA SER A 76 22.65 9.52 9.51
C SER A 76 22.38 8.52 10.63
N ASN A 77 23.41 7.88 11.15
CA ASN A 77 23.28 7.00 12.31
C ASN A 77 22.80 7.76 13.56
N ALA A 78 23.32 8.97 13.81
CA ALA A 78 22.99 9.76 14.99
C ALA A 78 21.48 10.11 15.05
N GLU A 79 20.84 10.33 13.90
CA GLU A 79 19.40 10.62 13.84
C GLU A 79 18.58 9.34 13.64
N MET A 80 18.91 8.52 12.65
CA MET A 80 18.05 7.38 12.29
C MET A 80 17.99 6.29 13.35
N SER A 81 19.02 6.20 14.22
CA SER A 81 19.02 5.27 15.35
C SER A 81 18.04 5.66 16.46
N THR A 82 17.55 6.91 16.49
CA THR A 82 16.57 7.33 17.51
C THR A 82 15.14 6.88 17.18
N PHE A 83 14.86 6.54 15.92
CA PHE A 83 13.55 6.02 15.52
C PHE A 83 13.51 4.50 15.68
N SER A 84 12.40 3.97 16.16
CA SER A 84 12.07 2.56 16.13
C SER A 84 11.74 2.11 14.70
N ASP A 85 11.82 0.80 14.45
CA ASP A 85 11.44 0.21 13.16
C ASP A 85 9.98 0.53 12.80
N LYS A 86 9.12 0.58 13.82
CA LYS A 86 7.71 0.88 13.66
C LYS A 86 7.47 2.34 13.28
N GLU A 87 8.20 3.30 13.85
CA GLU A 87 8.07 4.71 13.46
C GLU A 87 8.49 4.95 12.01
N ILE A 88 9.56 4.28 11.55
CA ILE A 88 9.96 4.33 10.14
C ILE A 88 8.88 3.70 9.25
N PHE A 89 8.35 2.53 9.65
CA PHE A 89 7.25 1.87 8.93
C PHE A 89 6.01 2.77 8.85
N ASP A 90 5.55 3.33 9.97
CA ASP A 90 4.36 4.16 10.06
C ASP A 90 4.50 5.43 9.20
N THR A 91 5.70 6.00 9.12
CA THR A 91 5.99 7.15 8.24
C THR A 91 5.74 6.83 6.77
N VAL A 92 6.06 5.60 6.33
CA VAL A 92 5.86 5.11 4.95
C VAL A 92 4.43 4.59 4.73
N TYR A 93 3.78 4.09 5.79
CA TYR A 93 2.46 3.44 5.79
C TYR A 93 1.35 4.30 6.44
N ARG A 94 1.43 5.63 6.30
CA ARG A 94 0.42 6.55 6.84
C ARG A 94 -0.67 6.92 5.85
N GLU A 95 -1.74 7.52 6.36
CA GLU A 95 -2.68 8.28 5.55
C GLU A 95 -2.09 9.62 5.12
N MET A 96 -2.53 10.12 3.97
CA MET A 96 -2.26 11.52 3.60
C MET A 96 -3.29 12.41 4.30
N ARG A 97 -2.79 13.42 5.03
CA ARG A 97 -3.62 14.41 5.74
C ARG A 97 -3.26 15.81 5.27
N ASP A 98 -4.21 16.74 5.41
CA ASP A 98 -4.01 18.15 5.11
C ASP A 98 -3.02 18.76 6.12
N THR A 99 -1.80 19.08 5.67
CA THR A 99 -0.75 19.67 6.50
C THR A 99 -0.97 21.16 6.77
N SER A 100 -2.10 21.74 6.33
CA SER A 100 -2.54 23.07 6.77
C SER A 100 -3.51 23.03 7.94
N ASP A 101 -4.00 21.85 8.34
CA ASP A 101 -4.81 21.67 9.55
C ASP A 101 -3.90 21.73 10.80
N PRO A 102 -4.11 22.68 11.74
CA PRO A 102 -3.34 22.76 12.97
C PRO A 102 -3.32 21.44 13.76
N LYS A 103 -4.42 20.67 13.74
CA LYS A 103 -4.49 19.37 14.43
C LYS A 103 -3.53 18.34 13.87
N VAL A 104 -3.18 18.46 12.58
CA VAL A 104 -2.24 17.57 11.91
C VAL A 104 -0.80 18.00 12.20
N LEU A 105 -0.57 19.31 12.36
CA LEU A 105 0.74 19.87 12.73
C LEU A 105 1.10 19.59 14.20
N ASP A 106 0.10 19.58 15.08
CA ASP A 106 0.26 19.33 16.52
C ASP A 106 0.23 17.82 16.89
N ASP A 107 0.09 16.92 15.90
CA ASP A 107 0.06 15.47 16.12
C ASP A 107 1.48 14.91 16.17
N ASP A 108 2.00 14.69 17.38
CA ASP A 108 3.34 14.11 17.64
C ASP A 108 3.53 12.72 17.00
N HIS A 109 2.44 12.04 16.63
CA HIS A 109 2.47 10.72 16.00
C HIS A 109 2.35 10.80 14.47
N TYR A 110 2.31 12.00 13.88
CA TYR A 110 2.17 12.19 12.45
C TYR A 110 3.33 12.99 11.86
N PHE A 111 4.02 12.37 10.89
CA PHE A 111 5.01 13.07 10.08
C PHE A 111 4.32 14.01 9.09
N ALA A 112 4.24 15.29 9.46
CA ALA A 112 3.45 16.32 8.78
C ALA A 112 4.17 16.95 7.57
N VAL A 113 4.47 16.15 6.54
CA VAL A 113 4.87 16.69 5.23
C VAL A 113 4.03 16.08 4.11
N SER A 114 3.41 16.92 3.29
CA SER A 114 2.58 16.45 2.18
C SER A 114 3.43 15.88 1.03
N THR A 115 4.69 16.32 0.91
CA THR A 115 5.61 16.00 -0.19
C THR A 115 6.27 14.62 -0.08
N MET A 116 6.25 14.00 1.10
CA MET A 116 6.59 12.58 1.28
C MET A 116 5.31 11.76 1.06
N PRO A 117 5.19 11.01 -0.05
CA PRO A 117 3.95 10.31 -0.36
C PRO A 117 3.75 9.09 0.53
N THR A 118 2.50 8.68 0.70
CA THR A 118 2.17 7.37 1.28
C THR A 118 2.42 6.25 0.28
N PHE A 119 2.83 5.09 0.78
CA PHE A 119 2.91 3.84 0.02
C PHE A 119 1.91 2.79 0.48
N LYS A 120 1.07 3.12 1.47
CA LYS A 120 0.02 2.25 2.04
C LYS A 120 -0.88 1.61 0.99
N TYR A 121 -1.25 2.36 -0.03
CA TYR A 121 -2.15 1.90 -1.08
C TYR A 121 -1.44 1.34 -2.31
N THR A 122 -0.11 1.26 -2.28
CA THR A 122 0.74 0.85 -3.42
C THR A 122 1.50 -0.44 -3.15
N LEU A 123 2.04 -0.58 -1.94
CA LEU A 123 2.89 -1.68 -1.50
C LEU A 123 2.17 -2.51 -0.42
N SER A 124 2.55 -3.78 -0.29
CA SER A 124 2.12 -4.58 0.87
C SER A 124 2.90 -4.20 2.13
N GLU A 125 2.39 -4.55 3.31
CA GLU A 125 3.13 -4.30 4.56
C GLU A 125 4.50 -5.02 4.56
N GLU A 126 4.56 -6.25 4.07
CA GLU A 126 5.82 -6.99 3.91
C GLU A 126 6.84 -6.25 3.02
N GLU A 127 6.38 -5.63 1.94
CA GLU A 127 7.25 -4.84 1.06
C GLU A 127 7.76 -3.58 1.75
N ILE A 128 6.94 -2.94 2.58
CA ILE A 128 7.35 -1.78 3.37
C ILE A 128 8.33 -2.20 4.47
N TRP A 129 8.11 -3.32 5.16
CA TRP A 129 9.10 -3.87 6.09
C TRP A 129 10.43 -4.20 5.41
N SER A 130 10.40 -4.67 4.15
CA SER A 130 11.61 -4.85 3.36
C SER A 130 12.33 -3.52 3.10
N ILE A 131 11.60 -2.43 2.82
CA ILE A 131 12.17 -1.08 2.71
C ILE A 131 12.77 -0.63 4.04
N VAL A 132 12.05 -0.78 5.16
CA VAL A 132 12.57 -0.42 6.50
C VAL A 132 13.87 -1.16 6.77
N GLY A 133 13.92 -2.47 6.49
CA GLY A 133 15.14 -3.27 6.64
C GLY A 133 16.29 -2.75 5.79
N TYR A 134 16.04 -2.33 4.55
CA TYR A 134 17.08 -1.70 3.73
C TYR A 134 17.50 -0.34 4.26
N VAL A 135 16.56 0.51 4.67
CA VAL A 135 16.84 1.82 5.28
C VAL A 135 17.72 1.68 6.52
N ARG A 136 17.50 0.64 7.35
CA ARG A 136 18.38 0.32 8.48
C ARG A 136 19.83 0.09 8.06
N THR A 137 20.06 -0.57 6.93
CA THR A 137 21.42 -0.80 6.44
C THR A 137 22.15 0.50 6.03
N LEU A 138 21.41 1.55 5.62
CA LEU A 138 22.00 2.82 5.18
C LEU A 138 22.72 3.56 6.33
N HIS A 139 22.31 3.31 7.58
CA HIS A 139 22.91 3.91 8.78
C HIS A 139 23.51 2.86 9.73
N GLY A 140 23.89 1.70 9.21
CA GLY A 140 24.64 0.67 9.95
C GLY A 140 23.83 -0.11 11.00
N MET A 141 22.50 -0.07 10.92
CA MET A 141 21.60 -0.86 11.77
C MET A 141 21.02 -2.06 11.00
N SER A 142 20.26 -2.88 11.71
CA SER A 142 19.47 -3.98 11.14
C SER A 142 18.04 -3.89 11.63
N LEU A 143 17.10 -4.41 10.84
CA LEU A 143 15.70 -4.55 11.25
C LEU A 143 15.61 -5.47 12.46
N THR A 144 14.96 -5.01 13.52
CA THR A 144 14.71 -5.74 14.76
C THR A 144 13.25 -6.17 14.92
N TYR A 145 12.32 -5.50 14.24
CA TYR A 145 10.90 -5.81 14.29
C TYR A 145 10.58 -7.20 13.71
N ASP A 146 9.90 -8.02 14.51
CA ASP A 146 9.47 -9.37 14.13
C ASP A 146 8.21 -9.35 13.26
N TRP A 147 8.37 -8.92 12.00
CA TRP A 147 7.27 -8.93 11.04
C TRP A 147 6.82 -10.34 10.65
N MET A 148 7.65 -11.38 10.85
CA MET A 148 7.26 -12.77 10.61
C MET A 148 6.32 -13.26 11.71
N GLY A 149 6.61 -12.93 12.97
CA GLY A 149 5.70 -13.12 14.10
C GLY A 149 4.39 -12.39 13.87
N ARG A 150 4.44 -11.13 13.40
CA ARG A 150 3.24 -10.37 13.01
C ARG A 150 2.42 -11.05 11.91
N LYS A 151 3.08 -11.56 10.87
CA LYS A 151 2.40 -12.31 9.79
C LYS A 151 1.66 -13.52 10.36
N LYS A 152 2.34 -14.30 11.19
CA LYS A 152 1.79 -15.49 11.83
C LYS A 152 0.60 -15.15 12.73
N GLU A 153 0.72 -14.10 13.56
CA GLU A 153 -0.36 -13.60 14.40
C GLU A 153 -1.60 -13.23 13.58
N LEU A 154 -1.43 -12.51 12.46
CA LEU A 154 -2.52 -12.15 11.56
C LEU A 154 -3.20 -13.39 10.95
N GLU A 155 -2.42 -14.38 10.53
CA GLU A 155 -2.92 -15.64 9.98
C GLU A 155 -3.70 -16.45 11.02
N GLU A 156 -3.20 -16.54 12.25
CA GLU A 156 -3.88 -17.21 13.38
C GLU A 156 -5.20 -16.52 13.72
N VAL A 157 -5.21 -15.19 13.84
CA VAL A 157 -6.43 -14.41 14.08
C VAL A 157 -7.44 -14.63 12.95
N PHE A 158 -6.98 -14.62 11.69
CA PHE A 158 -7.86 -14.86 10.55
C PHE A 158 -8.48 -16.26 10.57
N GLN A 159 -7.72 -17.30 10.93
CA GLN A 159 -8.25 -18.66 11.06
C GLN A 159 -9.32 -18.76 12.13
N VAL A 160 -9.11 -18.15 13.30
CA VAL A 160 -10.11 -18.12 14.38
C VAL A 160 -11.39 -17.42 13.92
N VAL A 161 -11.28 -16.23 13.33
CA VAL A 161 -12.45 -15.46 12.87
C VAL A 161 -13.14 -16.15 11.69
N GLN A 162 -12.42 -16.85 10.82
CA GLN A 162 -13.00 -17.65 9.75
C GLN A 162 -13.89 -18.76 10.31
N GLN A 163 -13.43 -19.47 11.34
CA GLN A 163 -14.23 -20.52 11.98
C GLN A 163 -15.48 -19.95 12.66
N GLU A 164 -15.36 -18.80 13.33
CA GLU A 164 -16.52 -18.08 13.90
C GLU A 164 -17.54 -17.70 12.81
N MET A 165 -17.06 -17.21 11.66
CA MET A 165 -17.91 -16.82 10.53
C MET A 165 -18.66 -18.01 9.94
N GLU A 166 -17.96 -19.13 9.71
CA GLU A 166 -18.58 -20.37 9.21
C GLU A 166 -19.66 -20.89 10.18
N SER A 167 -19.41 -20.83 11.48
CA SER A 167 -20.40 -21.19 12.51
C SER A 167 -21.60 -20.24 12.53
N ALA A 168 -21.37 -18.92 12.51
CA ALA A 168 -22.43 -17.92 12.53
C ALA A 168 -23.30 -17.99 11.28
N LYS A 169 -22.69 -18.22 10.11
CA LYS A 169 -23.37 -18.45 8.84
C LYS A 169 -24.27 -19.68 8.91
N GLY A 170 -23.75 -20.81 9.39
CA GLY A 170 -24.52 -22.04 9.53
C GLY A 170 -25.73 -21.88 10.47
N ALA A 171 -25.58 -21.14 11.57
CA ALA A 171 -26.69 -20.83 12.49
C ALA A 171 -27.75 -19.95 11.81
N TYR A 172 -27.33 -18.92 11.07
CA TYR A 172 -28.23 -18.05 10.32
C TYR A 172 -28.99 -18.80 9.22
N GLU A 173 -28.31 -19.63 8.42
CA GLU A 173 -28.93 -20.44 7.37
C GLU A 173 -29.93 -21.46 7.97
N ALA A 174 -29.59 -22.09 9.10
CA ALA A 174 -30.48 -23.01 9.79
C ALA A 174 -31.72 -22.31 10.38
N ALA A 175 -31.57 -21.10 10.94
CA ALA A 175 -32.69 -20.32 11.46
C ALA A 175 -33.61 -19.84 10.33
N THR A 176 -33.03 -19.34 9.24
CA THR A 176 -33.76 -18.90 8.04
C THR A 176 -34.52 -20.07 7.42
N GLY A 177 -33.87 -21.22 7.24
CA GLY A 177 -34.52 -22.41 6.70
C GLY A 177 -35.70 -22.92 7.55
N LYS A 178 -35.68 -22.73 8.89
CA LYS A 178 -36.84 -23.04 9.75
C LYS A 178 -37.99 -22.07 9.53
N VAL A 179 -37.71 -20.78 9.36
CA VAL A 179 -38.71 -19.76 9.06
C VAL A 179 -39.35 -20.05 7.70
N GLU A 180 -38.54 -20.28 6.68
CA GLU A 180 -39.00 -20.60 5.32
C GLU A 180 -39.83 -21.88 5.30
N ALA A 181 -39.39 -22.94 5.98
CA ALA A 181 -40.16 -24.19 6.08
C ALA A 181 -41.50 -24.00 6.81
N ALA A 182 -41.54 -23.17 7.87
CA ALA A 182 -42.78 -22.85 8.57
C ALA A 182 -43.74 -22.02 7.71
N GLN A 183 -43.21 -21.08 6.91
CA GLN A 183 -43.99 -20.30 5.96
C GLN A 183 -44.55 -21.19 4.84
N ALA A 184 -43.73 -22.05 4.23
CA ALA A 184 -44.16 -22.98 3.20
C ALA A 184 -45.24 -23.95 3.73
N ALA A 185 -45.04 -24.50 4.93
CA ALA A 185 -46.05 -25.36 5.56
C ALA A 185 -47.37 -24.61 5.85
N TYR A 186 -47.32 -23.31 6.16
CA TYR A 186 -48.53 -22.49 6.32
C TYR A 186 -49.21 -22.22 4.98
N GLU A 187 -48.45 -21.90 3.93
CA GLU A 187 -48.97 -21.69 2.57
C GLU A 187 -49.73 -22.91 2.06
N GLU A 188 -49.26 -24.12 2.34
CA GLU A 188 -49.96 -25.37 1.99
C GLU A 188 -51.33 -25.53 2.69
N THR A 189 -51.58 -24.80 3.79
CA THR A 189 -52.88 -24.81 4.49
C THR A 189 -53.89 -23.81 3.92
N LEU A 190 -53.47 -22.93 3.01
CA LEU A 190 -54.32 -21.88 2.43
C LEU A 190 -55.12 -22.43 1.24
N THR A 191 -56.34 -21.93 1.08
CA THR A 191 -57.12 -22.13 -0.16
C THR A 191 -56.59 -21.23 -1.29
N ASP A 192 -56.88 -21.57 -2.54
CA ASP A 192 -56.46 -20.80 -3.73
C ASP A 192 -56.82 -19.29 -3.61
N ALA A 193 -58.01 -18.97 -3.11
CA ALA A 193 -58.46 -17.58 -2.91
C ALA A 193 -57.73 -16.85 -1.76
N GLN A 194 -57.25 -17.59 -0.76
CA GLN A 194 -56.44 -17.03 0.34
C GLN A 194 -55.00 -16.83 -0.08
N LEU A 195 -54.45 -17.76 -0.87
CA LEU A 195 -53.09 -17.69 -1.40
C LEU A 195 -52.90 -16.48 -2.32
N GLU A 196 -53.91 -16.15 -3.13
CA GLU A 196 -53.90 -14.99 -4.04
C GLU A 196 -53.74 -13.64 -3.29
N ASN A 197 -54.06 -13.61 -1.99
CA ASN A 197 -53.94 -12.43 -1.12
C ASN A 197 -52.90 -12.62 0.00
N TYR A 198 -52.12 -13.69 -0.02
CA TYR A 198 -51.13 -13.97 1.01
C TYR A 198 -49.79 -13.33 0.68
N GLU A 199 -49.29 -12.49 1.60
CA GLU A 199 -47.93 -11.97 1.57
C GLU A 199 -47.14 -12.56 2.73
N PRO A 200 -46.03 -13.30 2.46
CA PRO A 200 -45.16 -13.82 3.50
C PRO A 200 -44.61 -12.67 4.35
N LYS A 201 -44.76 -12.79 5.68
CA LYS A 201 -44.13 -11.83 6.59
C LYS A 201 -42.63 -12.02 6.60
N GLU A 202 -41.87 -10.96 6.33
CA GLU A 202 -40.44 -10.96 6.62
C GLU A 202 -40.22 -11.13 8.13
N VAL A 203 -39.55 -12.21 8.52
CA VAL A 203 -39.19 -12.50 9.90
C VAL A 203 -37.67 -12.37 10.02
N THR A 204 -37.22 -11.35 10.75
CA THR A 204 -35.81 -11.19 11.10
C THR A 204 -35.45 -12.20 12.18
N VAL A 205 -34.41 -13.01 11.95
CA VAL A 205 -33.91 -13.97 12.93
C VAL A 205 -32.76 -13.36 13.74
N PRO A 206 -32.68 -13.58 15.07
CA PRO A 206 -31.58 -13.05 15.90
C PRO A 206 -30.18 -13.43 15.39
N GLU A 207 -30.05 -14.59 14.75
CA GLU A 207 -28.83 -15.10 14.15
C GLU A 207 -28.29 -14.21 13.02
N GLU A 208 -29.15 -13.44 12.35
CA GLU A 208 -28.75 -12.51 11.28
C GLU A 208 -27.80 -11.42 11.81
N ALA A 209 -28.15 -10.80 12.95
CA ALA A 209 -27.32 -9.76 13.56
C ALA A 209 -25.95 -10.30 14.02
N VAL A 210 -25.93 -11.55 14.51
CA VAL A 210 -24.69 -12.24 14.88
C VAL A 210 -23.85 -12.50 13.64
N PHE A 211 -24.45 -13.06 12.57
CA PHE A 211 -23.77 -13.30 11.30
C PHE A 211 -23.18 -12.02 10.72
N LEU A 212 -23.93 -10.92 10.67
CA LEU A 212 -23.45 -9.63 10.15
C LEU A 212 -22.25 -9.11 10.94
N THR A 213 -22.31 -9.17 12.27
CA THR A 213 -21.21 -8.72 13.16
C THR A 213 -19.95 -9.56 12.95
N VAL A 214 -20.09 -10.89 12.87
CA VAL A 214 -18.95 -11.79 12.65
C VAL A 214 -18.41 -11.65 11.23
N ASN A 215 -19.27 -11.49 10.24
CA ASN A 215 -18.87 -11.25 8.85
C ASN A 215 -18.07 -9.94 8.70
N GLU A 216 -18.43 -8.88 9.41
CA GLU A 216 -17.62 -7.65 9.44
C GLU A 216 -16.22 -7.90 10.03
N LYS A 217 -16.12 -8.66 11.13
CA LYS A 217 -14.83 -9.06 11.70
C LYS A 217 -14.01 -9.90 10.72
N PHE A 218 -14.66 -10.84 10.03
CA PHE A 218 -14.04 -11.71 9.04
C PHE A 218 -13.45 -10.91 7.88
N GLU A 219 -14.22 -10.01 7.28
CA GLU A 219 -13.73 -9.20 6.17
C GLU A 219 -12.59 -8.25 6.60
N LYS A 220 -12.60 -7.74 7.84
CA LYS A 220 -11.47 -6.98 8.40
C LYS A 220 -10.23 -7.85 8.58
N ALA A 221 -10.34 -9.02 9.20
CA ALA A 221 -9.22 -9.94 9.42
C ALA A 221 -8.61 -10.43 8.09
N LYS A 222 -9.47 -10.76 7.13
CA LYS A 222 -9.10 -11.13 5.76
C LYS A 222 -8.33 -10.00 5.07
N ALA A 223 -8.84 -8.77 5.15
CA ALA A 223 -8.17 -7.62 4.57
C ALA A 223 -6.78 -7.37 5.18
N LEU A 224 -6.61 -7.57 6.50
CA LEU A 224 -5.30 -7.45 7.16
C LEU A 224 -4.30 -8.48 6.64
N VAL A 225 -4.68 -9.76 6.57
CA VAL A 225 -3.81 -10.83 6.03
C VAL A 225 -3.47 -10.59 4.55
N GLU A 226 -4.47 -10.19 3.75
CA GLU A 226 -4.26 -9.89 2.33
C GLU A 226 -3.33 -8.70 2.14
N ASN A 227 -3.56 -7.58 2.84
CA ASN A 227 -2.73 -6.36 2.73
C ASN A 227 -1.30 -6.58 3.25
N PHE A 228 -1.11 -7.47 4.22
CA PHE A 228 0.21 -7.79 4.71
C PHE A 228 1.09 -8.39 3.61
N SER A 229 0.57 -9.41 2.92
CA SER A 229 1.35 -10.22 1.98
C SER A 229 1.22 -9.79 0.52
N LYS A 230 0.13 -9.10 0.17
CA LYS A 230 -0.19 -8.74 -1.22
C LYS A 230 -0.37 -7.25 -1.34
N ARG A 231 0.08 -6.69 -2.46
CA ARG A 231 -0.23 -5.31 -2.81
C ARG A 231 -1.75 -5.13 -2.90
N PRO A 232 -2.29 -3.96 -2.50
CA PRO A 232 -3.71 -3.65 -2.62
C PRO A 232 -4.27 -3.97 -4.02
N LYS A 233 -5.43 -4.64 -4.05
CA LYS A 233 -6.03 -5.17 -5.28
C LYS A 233 -6.43 -4.05 -6.24
N LYS A 234 -6.32 -4.38 -7.53
CA LYS A 234 -6.62 -3.50 -8.67
C LYS A 234 -8.10 -3.55 -8.99
N THR A 235 -8.91 -2.70 -8.35
CA THR A 235 -10.28 -2.52 -8.80
C THR A 235 -10.31 -1.63 -10.05
N ARG A 236 -11.15 -2.00 -11.02
CA ARG A 236 -11.45 -1.11 -12.14
C ARG A 236 -12.22 0.09 -11.56
N ILE A 237 -11.62 1.26 -11.65
CA ILE A 237 -12.27 2.49 -11.20
C ILE A 237 -13.33 2.87 -12.23
N GLU A 238 -14.57 2.99 -11.75
CA GLU A 238 -15.68 3.40 -12.59
C GLU A 238 -15.48 4.80 -13.17
N ARG A 239 -16.16 5.08 -14.27
CA ARG A 239 -16.14 6.42 -14.86
C ARG A 239 -16.89 7.38 -13.92
N PRO A 240 -16.29 8.48 -13.46
CA PRO A 240 -16.98 9.43 -12.62
C PRO A 240 -17.97 10.25 -13.44
N ASP A 241 -19.06 10.69 -12.81
CA ASP A 241 -19.80 11.85 -13.28
C ASP A 241 -19.05 13.13 -12.85
N LEU A 242 -18.71 13.95 -13.84
CA LEU A 242 -17.99 15.23 -13.67
C LEU A 242 -18.86 16.44 -14.10
N THR A 243 -20.17 16.21 -14.23
CA THR A 243 -21.13 17.20 -14.70
C THR A 243 -21.66 18.00 -13.51
N ILE A 244 -21.18 19.23 -13.37
CA ILE A 244 -21.59 20.17 -12.32
C ILE A 244 -21.69 21.59 -12.88
N SER A 245 -22.49 22.43 -12.23
CA SER A 245 -22.60 23.85 -12.57
C SER A 245 -21.27 24.58 -12.39
N ASP A 246 -21.08 25.69 -13.11
CA ASP A 246 -19.83 26.45 -13.09
C ASP A 246 -19.50 27.00 -11.69
N THR A 247 -20.51 27.43 -10.93
CA THR A 247 -20.34 27.86 -9.54
C THR A 247 -19.78 26.73 -8.67
N LYS A 248 -20.35 25.51 -8.77
CA LYS A 248 -19.85 24.35 -8.02
C LYS A 248 -18.46 23.94 -8.50
N ARG A 249 -18.18 24.09 -9.79
CA ARG A 249 -16.87 23.82 -10.38
C ARG A 249 -15.79 24.74 -9.79
N GLY A 250 -16.05 26.04 -9.68
CA GLY A 250 -15.13 26.99 -9.05
C GLY A 250 -14.74 26.58 -7.62
N VAL A 251 -15.73 26.20 -6.80
CA VAL A 251 -15.49 25.69 -5.44
C VAL A 251 -14.61 24.43 -5.43
N GLN A 252 -14.87 23.49 -6.34
CA GLN A 252 -14.06 22.26 -6.43
C GLN A 252 -12.65 22.50 -6.97
N VAL A 253 -12.45 23.51 -7.83
CA VAL A 253 -11.11 23.91 -8.31
C VAL A 253 -10.27 24.42 -7.15
N GLU A 254 -10.80 25.31 -6.30
CA GLU A 254 -10.05 25.80 -5.14
C GLU A 254 -9.75 24.68 -4.13
N ARG A 255 -10.73 23.81 -3.86
CA ARG A 255 -10.48 22.60 -3.05
C ARG A 255 -9.40 21.72 -3.66
N GLY A 256 -9.46 21.47 -4.97
CA GLY A 256 -8.46 20.67 -5.69
C GLY A 256 -7.06 21.27 -5.61
N LYS A 257 -6.94 22.60 -5.66
CA LYS A 257 -5.67 23.32 -5.48
C LYS A 257 -5.09 23.15 -4.08
N THR A 258 -5.92 23.21 -3.04
CA THR A 258 -5.49 22.92 -1.66
C THR A 258 -5.04 21.47 -1.51
N LEU A 259 -5.83 20.51 -2.00
CA LEU A 259 -5.50 19.09 -1.98
C LEU A 259 -4.17 18.81 -2.71
N TYR A 260 -3.93 19.46 -3.84
CA TYR A 260 -2.71 19.34 -4.63
C TYR A 260 -1.46 19.68 -3.83
N ARG A 261 -1.50 20.73 -2.99
CA ARG A 261 -0.34 21.20 -2.23
C ARG A 261 -0.25 20.62 -0.83
N ASN A 262 -1.36 20.66 -0.08
CA ASN A 262 -1.34 20.52 1.36
C ASN A 262 -1.69 19.10 1.82
N THR A 263 -2.48 18.35 1.05
CA THR A 263 -2.87 16.98 1.43
C THR A 263 -2.02 15.95 0.71
N TYR A 264 -1.99 16.01 -0.61
CA TYR A 264 -1.35 14.99 -1.44
C TYR A 264 0.04 15.38 -1.95
N GLY A 265 0.47 16.63 -1.69
CA GLY A 265 1.80 17.15 -2.01
C GLY A 265 2.27 16.83 -3.43
N CYS A 266 1.37 16.94 -4.40
CA CYS A 266 1.63 16.64 -5.79
C CYS A 266 2.79 17.47 -6.35
N ASN A 267 2.98 18.68 -5.83
CA ASN A 267 4.11 19.56 -6.14
C ASN A 267 5.47 19.03 -5.68
N GLY A 268 5.50 18.06 -4.76
CA GLY A 268 6.74 17.38 -4.37
C GLY A 268 7.33 16.56 -5.52
N CYS A 269 6.49 16.06 -6.42
CA CYS A 269 6.94 15.29 -7.59
C CYS A 269 6.75 16.05 -8.91
N HIS A 270 5.69 16.83 -9.05
CA HIS A 270 5.29 17.49 -10.30
C HIS A 270 5.57 18.99 -10.26
N SER A 271 5.99 19.54 -11.40
CA SER A 271 6.15 20.98 -11.56
C SER A 271 4.93 21.69 -12.16
N LEU A 272 4.77 22.96 -11.80
CA LEU A 272 3.89 23.96 -12.40
C LEU A 272 4.66 25.27 -12.52
N ASN A 273 4.69 25.85 -13.72
CA ASN A 273 5.46 27.03 -14.10
C ASN A 273 6.92 26.91 -13.65
N ASP A 274 7.53 25.76 -13.94
CA ASP A 274 8.89 25.37 -13.57
C ASP A 274 9.18 25.27 -12.06
N GLU A 275 8.19 25.51 -11.19
CA GLU A 275 8.27 25.34 -9.75
C GLU A 275 7.74 23.96 -9.30
N GLY A 276 8.41 23.35 -8.32
CA GLY A 276 8.08 22.01 -7.81
C GLY A 276 9.02 20.92 -8.32
N GLY A 277 8.65 19.67 -8.06
CA GLY A 277 9.49 18.50 -8.31
C GLY A 277 9.67 18.13 -9.77
N LEU A 278 10.71 17.32 -10.03
CA LEU A 278 11.12 16.82 -11.34
C LEU A 278 10.90 15.31 -11.54
N VAL A 279 10.46 14.60 -10.50
CA VAL A 279 10.21 13.14 -10.55
C VAL A 279 9.02 12.82 -11.45
N GLY A 280 7.97 13.64 -11.36
CA GLY A 280 6.77 13.59 -12.18
C GLY A 280 6.86 14.59 -13.34
N PRO A 281 6.14 14.35 -14.44
CA PRO A 281 6.08 15.30 -15.55
C PRO A 281 5.43 16.62 -15.13
N ALA A 282 5.85 17.71 -15.77
CA ALA A 282 5.22 19.03 -15.65
C ALA A 282 3.72 18.96 -15.98
N LEU A 283 2.89 19.60 -15.14
CA LEU A 283 1.43 19.52 -15.21
C LEU A 283 0.76 20.77 -15.79
N ASP A 284 1.53 21.76 -16.22
CA ASP A 284 1.07 23.05 -16.78
C ASP A 284 -0.01 22.94 -17.86
N ARG A 285 0.03 21.84 -18.60
CA ARG A 285 -0.84 21.57 -19.74
C ARG A 285 -1.73 20.35 -19.52
N ALA A 286 -1.86 19.87 -18.29
CA ALA A 286 -2.64 18.67 -17.97
C ALA A 286 -4.09 18.80 -18.47
N GLY A 287 -4.75 19.93 -18.20
CA GLY A 287 -6.13 20.18 -18.61
C GLY A 287 -6.33 20.39 -20.11
N PHE A 288 -5.25 20.64 -20.86
CA PHE A 288 -5.27 20.66 -22.33
C PHE A 288 -4.99 19.28 -22.92
N ARG A 289 -4.07 18.52 -22.33
CA ARG A 289 -3.54 17.26 -22.90
C ARG A 289 -4.30 16.01 -22.47
N LEU A 290 -4.89 16.02 -21.27
CA LEU A 290 -5.43 14.83 -20.63
C LEU A 290 -6.95 14.88 -20.54
N ASN A 291 -7.57 13.71 -20.66
CA ASN A 291 -9.00 13.57 -20.47
C ASN A 291 -9.37 13.61 -18.97
N PRO A 292 -10.43 14.34 -18.54
CA PRO A 292 -10.81 14.42 -17.12
C PRO A 292 -11.12 13.07 -16.46
N THR A 293 -11.81 12.16 -17.15
CA THR A 293 -12.05 10.80 -16.64
C THR A 293 -10.74 10.05 -16.45
N TRP A 294 -9.79 10.22 -17.37
CA TRP A 294 -8.46 9.62 -17.26
C TRP A 294 -7.69 10.17 -16.05
N ILE A 295 -7.72 11.49 -15.83
CA ILE A 295 -7.08 12.14 -14.67
C ILE A 295 -7.66 11.58 -13.37
N TYR A 296 -8.98 11.51 -13.26
CA TYR A 296 -9.65 10.96 -12.08
C TYR A 296 -9.21 9.51 -11.79
N GLN A 297 -9.23 8.64 -12.80
CA GLN A 297 -8.83 7.24 -12.63
C GLN A 297 -7.35 7.11 -12.27
N TRP A 298 -6.49 7.95 -12.86
CA TRP A 298 -5.06 7.97 -12.57
C TRP A 298 -4.79 8.38 -11.13
N ILE A 299 -5.49 9.38 -10.60
CA ILE A 299 -5.36 9.81 -9.19
C ILE A 299 -5.86 8.74 -8.23
N ARG A 300 -6.96 8.06 -8.56
CA ARG A 300 -7.57 7.03 -7.70
C ARG A 300 -6.74 5.75 -7.60
N ASN A 301 -6.13 5.30 -8.69
CA ASN A 301 -5.26 4.12 -8.70
C ASN A 301 -4.36 4.10 -9.95
N PRO A 302 -3.19 4.76 -9.92
CA PRO A 302 -2.31 4.82 -11.08
C PRO A 302 -1.76 3.43 -11.46
N GLN A 303 -1.59 2.51 -10.50
CA GLN A 303 -1.13 1.13 -10.73
C GLN A 303 -2.16 0.25 -11.46
N ALA A 304 -3.45 0.59 -11.38
CA ALA A 304 -4.49 -0.07 -12.16
C ALA A 304 -4.38 0.27 -13.65
N MET A 305 -3.87 1.47 -13.97
CA MET A 305 -3.68 1.92 -15.35
C MET A 305 -2.28 1.58 -15.89
N LYS A 306 -1.25 1.79 -15.07
CA LYS A 306 0.15 1.48 -15.39
C LYS A 306 0.81 0.78 -14.20
N LYS A 307 0.90 -0.54 -14.27
CA LYS A 307 1.38 -1.43 -13.18
C LYS A 307 2.69 -1.01 -12.51
N HIS A 308 3.65 -0.47 -13.27
CA HIS A 308 4.99 -0.11 -12.80
C HIS A 308 5.25 1.40 -12.81
N THR A 309 4.20 2.21 -12.70
CA THR A 309 4.35 3.66 -12.53
C THR A 309 4.96 4.00 -11.18
N ARG A 310 5.84 5.01 -11.16
CA ARG A 310 6.48 5.50 -9.93
C ARG A 310 5.52 6.32 -9.06
N MET A 311 4.50 6.94 -9.66
CA MET A 311 3.47 7.67 -8.89
C MET A 311 2.70 6.68 -8.01
N PRO A 312 2.82 6.75 -6.68
CA PRO A 312 2.08 5.85 -5.80
C PRO A 312 0.59 6.18 -5.81
N ASN A 313 -0.23 5.19 -5.45
CA ASN A 313 -1.60 5.45 -5.02
C ASN A 313 -1.55 6.17 -3.66
N LEU A 314 -2.06 7.40 -3.63
CA LEU A 314 -2.05 8.25 -2.44
C LEU A 314 -3.28 8.06 -1.54
N GLY A 315 -4.17 7.11 -1.86
CA GLY A 315 -5.40 6.89 -1.10
C GLY A 315 -6.49 7.93 -1.36
N ALA A 316 -6.36 8.73 -2.42
CA ALA A 316 -7.21 9.89 -2.63
C ALA A 316 -8.70 9.50 -2.71
N SER A 317 -9.55 10.09 -1.87
CA SER A 317 -10.99 9.77 -1.87
C SER A 317 -11.64 10.08 -3.23
N ASP A 318 -12.80 9.48 -3.49
CA ASP A 318 -13.58 9.76 -4.70
C ASP A 318 -13.92 11.27 -4.84
N ALA A 319 -14.26 11.92 -3.73
CA ALA A 319 -14.50 13.35 -3.68
C ALA A 319 -13.23 14.18 -3.93
N ASP A 320 -12.07 13.76 -3.40
CA ASP A 320 -10.79 14.46 -3.60
C ASP A 320 -10.28 14.30 -5.03
N ALA A 321 -10.34 13.09 -5.58
CA ALA A 321 -9.92 12.82 -6.94
C ALA A 321 -10.75 13.63 -7.95
N ARG A 322 -12.05 13.83 -7.71
CA ARG A 322 -12.86 14.76 -8.51
C ARG A 322 -12.37 16.21 -8.39
N ALA A 323 -12.16 16.70 -7.17
CA ALA A 323 -11.68 18.07 -6.94
C ALA A 323 -10.32 18.32 -7.63
N LEU A 324 -9.36 17.40 -7.46
CA LEU A 324 -8.08 17.42 -8.15
C LEU A 324 -8.24 17.39 -9.68
N THR A 325 -9.17 16.57 -10.19
CA THR A 325 -9.47 16.52 -11.63
C THR A 325 -9.96 17.86 -12.16
N TYR A 326 -10.84 18.54 -11.43
CA TYR A 326 -11.31 19.88 -11.82
C TYR A 326 -10.17 20.90 -11.81
N TYR A 327 -9.35 20.91 -10.77
CA TYR A 327 -8.18 21.79 -10.68
C TYR A 327 -7.18 21.52 -11.81
N LEU A 328 -6.76 20.27 -12.03
CA LEU A 328 -5.85 19.93 -13.13
C LEU A 328 -6.45 20.26 -14.51
N GLY A 329 -7.77 20.21 -14.63
CA GLY A 329 -8.52 20.62 -15.83
C GLY A 329 -8.38 22.11 -16.18
N THR A 330 -8.04 22.97 -15.21
CA THR A 330 -7.77 24.39 -15.44
C THR A 330 -6.35 24.67 -15.92
N LEU A 331 -5.44 23.70 -15.80
CA LEU A 331 -4.04 23.83 -16.21
C LEU A 331 -3.90 23.72 -17.73
N ARG A 332 -3.94 24.87 -18.40
CA ARG A 332 -4.00 25.00 -19.86
C ARG A 332 -2.95 25.98 -20.39
N ALA A 333 -1.74 25.93 -19.85
CA ALA A 333 -0.64 26.76 -20.32
C ALA A 333 -0.41 26.59 -21.85
N PRO A 334 0.08 27.63 -22.54
CA PRO A 334 0.39 27.56 -23.97
C PRO A 334 1.45 26.49 -24.25
N LYS A 335 1.58 26.09 -25.52
CA LYS A 335 2.67 25.20 -25.92
C LYS A 335 4.00 25.93 -25.71
N PRO A 336 4.99 25.31 -25.03
CA PRO A 336 6.31 25.93 -24.91
C PRO A 336 6.92 26.14 -26.31
N GLU A 337 7.56 27.29 -26.51
CA GLU A 337 8.11 27.71 -27.81
C GLU A 337 9.36 26.92 -28.22
N GLY A 338 9.98 26.20 -27.27
CA GLY A 338 11.14 25.33 -27.51
C GLY A 338 11.07 24.01 -26.71
N PRO A 339 12.04 23.10 -26.93
CA PRO A 339 12.15 21.89 -26.12
C PRO A 339 12.38 22.26 -24.64
N VAL A 340 11.72 21.52 -23.74
CA VAL A 340 11.92 21.68 -22.28
C VAL A 340 13.40 21.42 -21.99
N PRO A 341 14.13 22.34 -21.32
CA PRO A 341 15.51 22.11 -20.94
C PRO A 341 15.61 20.80 -20.18
N ILE A 342 16.51 19.92 -20.62
CA ILE A 342 16.86 18.75 -19.83
C ILE A 342 17.64 19.31 -18.64
N ALA A 343 17.17 19.08 -17.41
CA ALA A 343 17.95 19.42 -16.22
C ALA A 343 19.30 18.68 -16.33
N GLU A 344 20.40 19.44 -16.37
CA GLU A 344 21.77 18.92 -16.43
C GLU A 344 22.15 18.18 -15.15
#